data_AF-A0A061NLL5-F1
#
_entry.id   AF-A0A061NLL5-F1
#
_cell.length_a   1.000
_cell.length_b   1.000
_cell.length_c   1.000
_cell.angle_alpha   90.00
_cell.angle_beta   90.00
_cell.angle_gamma   90.00
#
_symmetry.space_group_name_H-M   'P 1'
#
loop_
_entity.id
_entity.type
_entity.pdbx_description
1 polymer ?
#
loop_
_entity_poly.entity_id
_entity_poly.type
_entity_poly.pdbx_seq_one_letter_code
_entity_poly.pdbx_strand_id
1 'polypeptide(L)'
;MAHQSATELIEEKRGQLLGEMEALKAQLAQTEYYLSKAQTPDIFIKSLPAVTVASMRLRIANYDALFQVVPEMGERMRAAGCRLDPLLYCFQMYHDPEHRVENIDVEICEAVTEKKPDANGLVFKQVPEVGTAACLLHRGPYSTIGETHAALYDWLEHNRYELAGPPRKR
;
A
#
# COMPACT_ATOMS: atom_id res chain seq x y z
N MET A 1 -2.45 -45.90 18.49
CA MET A 1 -3.09 -44.73 17.82
C MET A 1 -3.99 -44.09 18.86
N ALA A 2 -3.68 -42.88 19.32
CA ALA A 2 -4.48 -42.22 20.35
C ALA A 2 -5.86 -41.87 19.75
N HIS A 3 -6.93 -42.37 20.38
CA HIS A 3 -8.29 -42.03 19.99
C HIS A 3 -8.59 -40.65 20.59
N GLN A 4 -8.87 -39.64 19.75
CA GLN A 4 -9.34 -38.34 20.24
C GLN A 4 -10.61 -38.54 21.07
N SER A 5 -10.69 -37.91 22.24
CA SER A 5 -11.87 -38.02 23.10
C SER A 5 -13.05 -37.23 22.53
N ALA A 6 -14.28 -37.65 22.84
CA ALA A 6 -15.48 -36.93 22.40
C ALA A 6 -15.48 -35.45 22.84
N THR A 7 -14.87 -35.14 23.99
CA THR A 7 -14.73 -33.78 24.50
C THR A 7 -13.78 -32.93 23.66
N GLU A 8 -12.65 -33.50 23.21
CA GLU A 8 -11.70 -32.81 22.33
C GLU A 8 -12.34 -32.43 20.98
N LEU A 9 -13.13 -33.34 20.40
CA LEU A 9 -13.87 -33.10 19.17
C LEU A 9 -14.92 -31.98 19.31
N ILE A 10 -15.60 -31.91 20.46
CA ILE A 10 -16.59 -30.86 20.74
C ILE A 10 -15.93 -29.49 20.92
N GLU A 11 -14.79 -29.41 21.64
CA GLU A 11 -14.04 -28.16 21.79
C GLU A 11 -13.47 -27.66 20.45
N GLU A 12 -12.95 -28.57 19.62
CA GLU A 12 -12.51 -28.23 18.27
C GLU A 12 -13.66 -27.66 17.43
N LYS A 13 -14.83 -28.33 17.47
CA LYS A 13 -16.01 -27.85 16.73
C LYS A 13 -16.51 -26.50 17.25
N ARG A 14 -16.46 -26.28 18.57
CA ARG A 14 -16.78 -24.99 19.18
C ARG A 14 -15.82 -23.89 18.69
N GLY A 15 -14.52 -24.17 18.62
CA GLY A 15 -13.53 -23.26 18.06
C GLY A 15 -13.81 -22.90 16.59
N GLN A 16 -14.13 -23.90 15.77
CA GLN A 16 -14.52 -23.68 14.36
C GLN A 16 -15.76 -22.78 14.25
N LEU A 17 -16.83 -23.08 15.01
CA LEU A 17 -18.07 -22.30 14.99
C LEU A 17 -17.85 -20.85 15.44
N LEU A 18 -17.00 -20.63 16.45
CA LEU A 18 -16.63 -19.27 16.87
C LEU A 18 -15.86 -18.54 15.77
N GLY A 19 -14.94 -19.21 15.08
CA GLY A 19 -14.23 -18.66 13.93
C GLY A 19 -15.17 -18.28 12.78
N GLU A 20 -16.13 -19.15 12.45
CA GLU A 20 -17.17 -18.88 11.45
C GLU A 20 -18.05 -17.69 11.83
N MET A 21 -18.44 -17.58 13.10
CA MET A 21 -19.22 -16.45 13.60
C MET A 21 -18.48 -15.12 13.44
N GLU A 22 -17.18 -15.07 13.78
CA GLU A 22 -16.38 -13.85 13.62
C GLU A 22 -16.18 -13.49 12.15
N ALA A 23 -15.97 -14.48 11.27
CA ALA A 23 -15.89 -14.25 9.83
C ALA A 23 -17.20 -13.68 9.26
N LEU A 24 -18.35 -14.24 9.65
CA LEU A 24 -19.67 -13.74 9.22
C LEU A 24 -19.97 -12.33 9.76
N LYS A 25 -19.59 -12.02 11.01
CA LYS A 25 -19.71 -10.66 11.56
C LYS A 25 -18.89 -9.65 10.76
N ALA A 26 -17.66 -10.00 10.39
CA ALA A 26 -16.82 -9.13 9.57
C ALA A 26 -17.45 -8.89 8.18
N GLN A 27 -18.00 -9.93 7.55
CA GLN A 27 -18.71 -9.81 6.27
C GLN A 27 -19.99 -8.95 6.36
N LEU A 28 -20.75 -9.08 7.45
CA LEU A 28 -21.93 -8.25 7.68
C LEU A 28 -21.54 -6.78 7.86
N ALA A 29 -20.55 -6.48 8.71
CA ALA A 29 -20.07 -5.12 8.93
C ALA A 29 -19.57 -4.47 7.63
N GLN A 30 -18.93 -5.24 6.76
CA GLN A 30 -18.49 -4.77 5.44
C GLN A 30 -19.68 -4.50 4.50
N THR A 31 -20.71 -5.36 4.53
CA THR A 31 -21.94 -5.17 3.74
C THR A 31 -22.69 -3.91 4.18
N GLU A 32 -22.83 -3.70 5.49
CA GLU A 32 -23.46 -2.50 6.07
C GLU A 32 -22.69 -1.23 5.70
N TYR A 33 -21.36 -1.27 5.72
CA TYR A 33 -20.53 -0.16 5.25
C TYR A 33 -20.87 0.21 3.81
N TYR A 34 -20.86 -0.75 2.88
CA TYR A 34 -21.14 -0.45 1.47
C TYR A 34 -22.58 0.01 1.23
N LEU A 35 -23.56 -0.53 1.97
CA LEU A 35 -24.95 -0.06 1.91
C LEU A 35 -25.11 1.38 2.42
N SER A 36 -24.24 1.85 3.31
CA SER A 36 -24.28 3.22 3.85
C SER A 36 -23.70 4.27 2.88
N LYS A 37 -22.91 3.87 1.88
CA LYS A 37 -22.25 4.81 0.96
C LYS A 37 -23.11 5.10 -0.26
N ALA A 38 -23.18 6.37 -0.66
CA ALA A 38 -23.85 6.78 -1.89
C ALA A 38 -23.18 6.21 -3.16
N GLN A 39 -21.87 5.99 -3.10
CA GLN A 39 -21.09 5.29 -4.12
C GLN A 39 -20.12 4.32 -3.44
N THR A 40 -20.15 3.06 -3.86
CA THR A 40 -19.28 2.01 -3.34
C THR A 40 -17.84 2.24 -3.80
N PRO A 41 -16.87 2.47 -2.88
CA PRO A 41 -15.48 2.55 -3.26
C PRO A 41 -14.98 1.16 -3.68
N ASP A 42 -14.29 1.09 -4.83
CA ASP A 42 -13.71 -0.14 -5.38
C ASP A 42 -12.38 -0.45 -4.68
N ILE A 43 -12.50 -0.94 -3.44
CA ILE A 43 -11.38 -1.32 -2.58
C ILE A 43 -11.21 -2.84 -2.64
N PHE A 44 -9.98 -3.28 -2.90
CA PHE A 44 -9.63 -4.69 -2.95
C PHE A 44 -8.35 -4.95 -2.15
N ILE A 45 -8.28 -6.13 -1.54
CA ILE A 45 -7.09 -6.61 -0.83
C ILE A 45 -6.25 -7.46 -1.78
N LYS A 46 -4.94 -7.17 -1.84
CA LYS A 46 -3.97 -8.03 -2.54
C LYS A 46 -2.62 -8.02 -1.82
N SER A 47 -1.78 -9.00 -2.12
CA SER A 47 -0.36 -8.93 -1.77
C SER A 47 0.38 -8.01 -2.75
N LEU A 48 1.43 -7.36 -2.26
CA LEU A 48 2.40 -6.62 -3.06
C LEU A 48 3.74 -7.32 -2.94
N PRO A 49 4.34 -7.80 -4.05
CA PRO A 49 5.62 -8.51 -3.99
C PRO A 49 6.73 -7.60 -3.47
N ALA A 50 7.78 -8.22 -2.92
CA ALA A 50 9.03 -7.51 -2.67
C ALA A 50 9.60 -6.96 -3.98
N VAL A 51 10.17 -5.76 -3.95
CA VAL A 51 10.71 -5.09 -5.13
C VAL A 51 12.03 -4.40 -4.82
N THR A 52 13.02 -4.59 -5.69
CA THR A 52 14.27 -3.83 -5.64
C THR A 52 14.06 -2.50 -6.34
N VAL A 53 14.36 -1.39 -5.66
CA VAL A 53 14.15 -0.04 -6.18
C VAL A 53 15.42 0.77 -6.13
N ALA A 54 15.58 1.66 -7.10
CA ALA A 54 16.30 2.91 -6.88
C ALA A 54 15.31 3.90 -6.28
N SER A 55 15.64 4.51 -5.14
CA SER A 55 14.79 5.50 -4.49
C SER A 55 15.49 6.83 -4.27
N MET A 56 14.68 7.89 -4.24
CA MET A 56 15.13 9.24 -3.91
C MET A 56 14.10 9.85 -2.96
N ARG A 57 14.50 10.07 -1.70
CA ARG A 57 13.67 10.71 -0.67
C ARG A 57 14.04 12.17 -0.51
N LEU A 58 13.05 13.03 -0.51
CA LEU A 58 13.22 14.48 -0.44
C LEU A 58 11.96 15.15 0.09
N ARG A 59 12.10 16.41 0.53
CA ARG A 59 10.96 17.27 0.77
C ARG A 59 10.66 18.12 -0.46
N ILE A 60 9.41 18.11 -0.90
CA ILE A 60 8.94 18.92 -2.03
C ILE A 60 7.98 20.01 -1.56
N ALA A 61 8.01 21.16 -2.24
CA ALA A 61 7.17 22.30 -1.88
C ALA A 61 5.67 21.97 -2.02
N ASN A 62 5.29 21.25 -3.06
CA ASN A 62 3.94 20.78 -3.36
C ASN A 62 4.01 19.64 -4.39
N TYR A 63 2.88 19.05 -4.78
CA TYR A 63 2.84 17.95 -5.75
C TYR A 63 3.35 18.32 -7.16
N ASP A 64 3.29 19.59 -7.58
CA ASP A 64 3.76 20.01 -8.90
C ASP A 64 5.28 19.86 -9.05
N ALA A 65 6.02 19.94 -7.94
CA ALA A 65 7.47 19.71 -7.94
C ALA A 65 7.84 18.30 -8.44
N LEU A 66 6.93 17.31 -8.36
CA LEU A 66 7.17 15.97 -8.90
C LEU A 66 7.44 15.98 -10.41
N PHE A 67 6.87 16.94 -11.16
CA PHE A 67 7.11 17.08 -12.60
C PHE A 67 8.57 17.46 -12.93
N GLN A 68 9.33 17.99 -11.98
CA GLN A 68 10.75 18.30 -12.15
C GLN A 68 11.63 17.22 -11.53
N VAL A 69 11.29 16.80 -10.31
CA VAL A 69 12.08 15.87 -9.51
C VAL A 69 12.14 14.47 -10.14
N VAL A 70 11.01 13.97 -10.67
CA VAL A 70 10.96 12.62 -11.26
C VAL A 70 11.84 12.51 -12.52
N PRO A 71 11.78 13.45 -13.49
CA PRO A 71 12.73 13.46 -14.61
C PRO A 71 14.19 13.56 -14.17
N GLU A 72 14.50 14.40 -13.17
CA GLU A 72 15.86 14.54 -12.64
C GLU A 72 16.38 13.22 -12.04
N MET A 73 15.53 12.50 -11.30
CA MET A 73 15.85 11.15 -10.83
C MET A 73 16.14 10.20 -11.99
N GLY A 74 15.35 10.26 -13.06
CA GLY A 74 15.57 9.46 -14.27
C GLY A 74 16.94 9.70 -14.91
N GLU A 75 17.40 10.95 -14.99
CA GLU A 75 18.76 11.28 -15.47
C GLU A 75 19.85 10.72 -14.56
N ARG A 76 19.68 10.83 -13.23
CA ARG A 76 20.62 10.25 -12.24
C ARG A 76 20.69 8.73 -12.38
N MET A 77 19.55 8.06 -12.57
CA MET A 77 19.47 6.62 -12.78
C MET A 77 20.18 6.18 -14.06
N ARG A 78 20.00 6.94 -15.15
CA ARG A 78 20.68 6.68 -16.43
C ARG A 78 22.20 6.84 -16.28
N ALA A 79 22.66 7.90 -15.62
CA ALA A 79 24.08 8.11 -15.35
C ALA A 79 24.70 7.01 -14.48
N ALA A 80 23.92 6.45 -13.54
CA ALA A 80 24.32 5.31 -12.72
C ALA A 80 24.24 3.95 -13.45
N GLY A 81 23.85 3.92 -14.73
CA GLY A 81 23.71 2.70 -15.51
C GLY A 81 22.64 1.75 -14.97
N CYS A 82 21.56 2.28 -14.41
CA CYS A 82 20.44 1.48 -13.90
C CYS A 82 19.73 0.75 -15.04
N ARG A 83 19.29 -0.47 -14.76
CA ARG A 83 18.36 -1.21 -15.62
C ARG A 83 16.99 -1.22 -14.93
N LEU A 84 16.01 -0.62 -15.58
CA LEU A 84 14.63 -0.61 -15.09
C LEU A 84 14.05 -2.02 -15.16
N ASP A 85 13.19 -2.33 -14.19
CA ASP A 85 12.39 -3.55 -14.24
C ASP A 85 11.46 -3.53 -15.47
N PRO A 86 11.31 -4.65 -16.21
CA PRO A 86 10.45 -4.71 -17.39
C PRO A 86 8.99 -4.33 -17.16
N LEU A 87 8.48 -4.47 -15.93
CA LEU A 87 7.12 -4.07 -15.57
C LEU A 87 6.97 -2.56 -15.36
N LEU A 88 8.08 -1.82 -15.35
CA LEU A 88 8.14 -0.38 -15.13
C LEU A 88 7.32 0.04 -13.90
N TYR A 89 7.51 -0.71 -12.81
CA TYR A 89 6.78 -0.47 -11.58
C TYR A 89 7.44 0.69 -10.82
N CYS A 90 6.75 1.83 -10.83
CA CYS A 90 7.11 3.02 -10.09
C CYS A 90 6.04 3.34 -9.05
N PHE A 91 6.46 3.94 -7.94
CA PHE A 91 5.54 4.41 -6.90
C PHE A 91 6.18 5.50 -6.03
N GLN A 92 5.36 6.34 -5.41
CA GLN A 92 5.78 7.24 -4.35
C GLN A 92 5.34 6.70 -2.99
N MET A 93 6.19 6.88 -1.98
CA MET A 93 5.88 6.66 -0.58
C MET A 93 5.86 8.01 0.15
N TYR A 94 4.79 8.28 0.90
CA TYR A 94 4.65 9.53 1.66
C TYR A 94 4.92 9.24 3.14
N HIS A 95 5.93 9.90 3.70
CA HIS A 95 6.42 9.62 5.05
C HIS A 95 5.84 10.55 6.12
N ASP A 96 5.07 11.56 5.71
CA ASP A 96 4.34 12.40 6.66
C ASP A 96 3.22 11.59 7.36
N PRO A 97 3.02 11.75 8.68
CA PRO A 97 1.95 11.06 9.42
C PRO A 97 0.54 11.43 8.95
N GLU A 98 0.40 12.65 8.41
CA GLU A 98 -0.86 13.22 7.94
C GLU A 98 -0.71 13.64 6.49
N HIS A 99 -1.83 13.70 5.76
CA HIS A 99 -1.82 14.22 4.40
C HIS A 99 -1.42 15.70 4.38
N ARG A 100 -0.39 16.01 3.59
CA ARG A 100 0.09 17.38 3.38
C ARG A 100 -0.04 17.78 1.91
N VAL A 101 -0.30 19.06 1.69
CA VAL A 101 -0.30 19.70 0.36
C VAL A 101 0.95 20.55 0.13
N GLU A 102 1.68 20.85 1.20
CA GLU A 102 2.92 21.63 1.17
C GLU A 102 4.01 20.96 2.02
N ASN A 103 5.28 21.20 1.65
CA ASN A 103 6.46 20.67 2.37
C ASN A 103 6.37 19.16 2.65
N ILE A 104 6.08 18.42 1.58
CA ILE A 104 5.72 17.00 1.59
C ILE A 104 6.99 16.15 1.62
N ASP A 105 7.13 15.25 2.58
CA ASP A 105 8.19 14.25 2.66
C ASP A 105 7.83 13.03 1.80
N VAL A 106 8.41 12.99 0.60
CA VAL A 106 8.11 11.97 -0.41
C VAL A 106 9.38 11.18 -0.73
N GLU A 107 9.19 9.89 -0.92
CA GLU A 107 10.20 9.00 -1.49
C GLU A 107 9.69 8.46 -2.83
N ILE A 108 10.40 8.80 -3.90
CA ILE A 108 10.11 8.31 -5.24
C ILE A 108 10.89 7.00 -5.41
N CYS A 109 10.21 5.94 -5.85
CA CYS A 109 10.77 4.62 -6.06
C CYS A 109 10.56 4.18 -7.51
N GLU A 110 11.65 3.77 -8.16
CA GLU A 110 11.61 3.13 -9.47
C GLU A 110 12.17 1.71 -9.37
N ALA A 111 11.42 0.72 -9.85
CA ALA A 111 11.84 -0.67 -9.83
C ALA A 111 13.04 -0.89 -10.77
N VAL A 112 14.04 -1.61 -10.26
CA VAL A 112 15.27 -1.94 -10.99
C VAL A 112 15.55 -3.43 -10.89
N THR A 113 16.22 -3.99 -11.91
CA THR A 113 16.49 -5.42 -11.98
C THR A 113 17.58 -5.88 -11.00
N GLU A 114 18.39 -4.95 -10.48
CA GLU A 114 19.52 -5.25 -9.59
C GLU A 114 19.74 -4.14 -8.56
N LYS A 115 20.23 -4.51 -7.37
CA LYS A 115 20.64 -3.56 -6.34
C LYS A 115 22.07 -3.11 -6.62
N LYS A 116 22.28 -1.80 -6.79
CA LYS A 116 23.60 -1.17 -6.94
C LYS A 116 24.05 -0.52 -5.62
N PRO A 117 25.31 -0.07 -5.48
CA PRO A 117 25.70 0.84 -4.41
C PRO A 117 24.99 2.19 -4.54
N ASP A 118 24.71 2.82 -3.41
CA ASP A 118 24.11 4.16 -3.35
C ASP A 118 25.03 5.19 -4.02
N ALA A 119 24.47 6.06 -4.86
CA ALA A 119 25.23 7.03 -5.62
C ALA A 119 24.35 8.19 -6.09
N ASN A 120 24.92 9.40 -6.18
CA ASN A 120 24.25 10.58 -6.74
C ASN A 120 22.87 10.88 -6.14
N GLY A 121 22.71 10.64 -4.82
CA GLY A 121 21.43 10.83 -4.12
C GLY A 121 20.39 9.73 -4.35
N LEU A 122 20.72 8.67 -5.10
CA LEU A 122 19.92 7.45 -5.21
C LEU A 122 20.31 6.48 -4.10
N VAL A 123 19.30 5.90 -3.46
CA VAL A 123 19.43 4.81 -2.51
C VAL A 123 18.86 3.55 -3.15
N PHE A 124 19.65 2.49 -3.23
CA PHE A 124 19.18 1.20 -3.75
C PHE A 124 18.81 0.30 -2.59
N LYS A 125 17.55 -0.14 -2.57
CA LYS A 125 17.05 -0.96 -1.47
C LYS A 125 16.02 -1.97 -1.95
N GLN A 126 15.80 -2.98 -1.13
CA GLN A 126 14.66 -3.86 -1.30
C GLN A 126 13.52 -3.32 -0.45
N VAL A 127 12.38 -3.06 -1.09
CA VAL A 127 11.13 -2.80 -0.41
C VAL A 127 10.47 -4.16 -0.15
N PRO A 128 10.13 -4.48 1.10
CA PRO A 128 9.62 -5.81 1.44
C PRO A 128 8.24 -6.08 0.83
N GLU A 129 7.94 -7.37 0.74
CA GLU A 129 6.60 -7.85 0.42
C GLU A 129 5.59 -7.34 1.46
N VAL A 130 4.38 -7.05 1.00
CA VAL A 130 3.22 -6.76 1.85
C VAL A 130 2.19 -7.84 1.58
N GLY A 131 1.96 -8.74 2.55
CA GLY A 131 1.00 -9.84 2.37
C GLY A 131 -0.44 -9.36 2.18
N THR A 132 -0.79 -8.23 2.80
CA THR A 132 -2.16 -7.68 2.80
C THR A 132 -2.09 -6.17 2.58
N ALA A 133 -2.41 -5.72 1.37
CA ALA A 133 -2.52 -4.30 1.02
C ALA A 133 -3.94 -3.98 0.55
N ALA A 134 -4.60 -3.04 1.23
CA ALA A 134 -5.82 -2.43 0.73
C ALA A 134 -5.48 -1.46 -0.40
N CYS A 135 -6.08 -1.69 -1.56
CA CYS A 135 -5.81 -0.95 -2.78
C CYS A 135 -7.10 -0.34 -3.29
N LEU A 136 -7.03 0.91 -3.76
CA LEU A 136 -8.14 1.62 -4.39
C LEU A 136 -7.61 2.29 -5.66
N LEU A 137 -8.30 2.09 -6.79
CA LEU A 137 -7.96 2.76 -8.03
C LEU A 137 -8.64 4.13 -8.12
N HIS A 138 -7.85 5.20 -8.03
CA HIS A 138 -8.35 6.55 -8.29
C HIS A 138 -8.75 6.70 -9.77
N ARG A 139 -10.00 7.08 -10.03
CA ARG A 139 -10.52 7.36 -11.37
C ARG A 139 -11.04 8.79 -11.41
N GLY A 140 -10.17 9.74 -11.76
CA GLY A 140 -10.55 11.14 -11.78
C GLY A 140 -9.38 12.09 -11.98
N PRO A 141 -9.66 13.40 -11.98
CA PRO A 141 -8.62 14.42 -11.94
C PRO A 141 -7.92 14.40 -10.58
N TYR A 142 -6.65 14.81 -10.56
CA TYR A 142 -5.84 14.84 -9.33
C TYR A 142 -6.47 15.68 -8.20
N SER A 143 -7.32 16.66 -8.52
CA SER A 143 -8.05 17.46 -7.53
C SER A 143 -8.99 16.64 -6.64
N THR A 144 -9.47 15.48 -7.08
CA THR A 144 -10.35 14.60 -6.28
C THR A 144 -9.59 13.46 -5.61
N ILE A 145 -8.26 13.44 -5.67
CA ILE A 145 -7.47 12.35 -5.07
C ILE A 145 -7.58 12.29 -3.55
N GLY A 146 -7.84 13.43 -2.90
CA GLY A 146 -8.10 13.50 -1.46
C GLY A 146 -9.35 12.69 -1.07
N GLU A 147 -10.39 12.70 -1.90
CA GLU A 147 -11.62 11.93 -1.66
C GLU A 147 -11.34 10.42 -1.71
N THR A 148 -10.48 9.99 -2.65
CA THR A 148 -10.04 8.61 -2.76
C THR A 148 -9.23 8.16 -1.54
N HIS A 149 -8.33 9.01 -1.04
CA HIS A 149 -7.63 8.72 0.20
C HIS A 149 -8.61 8.62 1.37
N ALA A 150 -9.51 9.59 1.53
CA ALA A 150 -10.51 9.59 2.60
C ALA A 150 -11.36 8.32 2.60
N ALA A 151 -11.83 7.87 1.43
CA ALA A 151 -12.60 6.63 1.30
C ALA A 151 -11.80 5.37 1.69
N LEU A 152 -10.49 5.32 1.39
CA LEU A 152 -9.63 4.22 1.77
C LEU A 152 -9.37 4.20 3.29
N TYR A 153 -9.10 5.36 3.90
CA TYR A 153 -8.87 5.47 5.34
C TYR A 153 -10.13 5.14 6.16
N ASP A 154 -11.28 5.67 5.75
CA ASP A 154 -12.58 5.36 6.36
C ASP A 154 -12.89 3.85 6.28
N TRP A 155 -12.59 3.22 5.13
CA TRP A 155 -12.73 1.77 5.00
C TRP A 155 -11.77 0.99 5.90
N LEU A 156 -10.50 1.42 6.00
CA LEU A 156 -9.51 0.78 6.89
C LEU A 156 -9.95 0.85 8.35
N GLU A 157 -10.40 2.02 8.81
CA GLU A 157 -10.88 2.24 10.17
C GLU A 157 -12.11 1.37 10.48
N HIS A 158 -13.11 1.38 9.59
CA HIS A 158 -14.32 0.56 9.76
C HIS A 158 -14.01 -0.94 9.83
N ASN A 159 -13.03 -1.40 9.06
CA ASN A 159 -12.59 -2.80 9.03
C ASN A 159 -11.49 -3.10 10.06
N ARG A 160 -11.17 -2.16 10.96
CA ARG A 160 -10.18 -2.31 12.04
C ARG A 160 -8.77 -2.70 11.56
N TYR A 161 -8.38 -2.19 10.40
CA TYR A 161 -7.02 -2.31 9.90
C TYR A 161 -6.15 -1.16 10.38
N GLU A 162 -4.89 -1.46 10.67
CA GLU A 162 -3.86 -0.47 10.95
C GLU A 162 -2.87 -0.39 9.80
N LEU A 163 -2.30 0.78 9.57
CA LEU A 163 -1.26 0.94 8.56
C LEU A 163 0.05 0.30 9.03
N ALA A 164 0.57 -0.64 8.24
CA ALA A 164 1.87 -1.28 8.47
C ALA A 164 3.07 -0.45 7.97
N GLY A 165 2.83 0.72 7.37
CA GLY A 165 3.86 1.59 6.84
C GLY A 165 3.32 2.68 5.90
N PRO A 166 4.21 3.46 5.27
CA PRO A 166 3.83 4.52 4.34
C PRO A 166 2.99 3.98 3.16
N PRO A 167 1.92 4.69 2.75
CA PRO A 167 1.13 4.29 1.59
C PRO A 167 1.97 4.36 0.31
N ARG A 168 1.73 3.42 -0.62
CA ARG A 168 2.32 3.45 -1.97
C ARG A 168 1.32 4.04 -2.95
N LYS A 169 1.71 5.09 -3.68
CA LYS A 169 0.91 5.72 -4.73
C LYS A 169 1.57 5.49 -6.10
N ARG A 170 0.77 5.13 -7.10
CA ARG A 170 1.18 4.99 -8.50
C ARG A 170 0.27 5.85 -9.36
#